data_AF-A0A9D5CVT8-F1
#
_entry.id   AF-A0A9D5CVT8-F1
#
_cell.length_a   1.000
_cell.length_b   1.000
_cell.length_c   1.000
_cell.angle_alpha   90.00
_cell.angle_beta   90.00
_cell.angle_gamma   90.00
#
_symmetry.space_group_name_H-M   'P 1'
#
loop_
_entity.id
_entity.type
_entity.pdbx_description
1 polymer ?
#
loop_
_entity_poly.entity_id
_entity_poly.type
_entity_poly.pdbx_seq_one_letter_code
_entity_poly.pdbx_strand_id
1 'polypeptide(L)'
;MAASGAMPPLKDLVSWVWEKFQNPQEGEGEIISLLRDRTEFAIQQLNNIKARVEELKIKKIEPRVDSAEFAIEEREVAALKMGMVEIKCMAKTFAKSVDDLEKEVDESVKELKKRTVTILEKFPDSLKKKKKRPSFFIGRAFKTQISSNLDLVDFVTDHLKSSIKTLRFVTAIKYSLQQARKAELLVLEATVHFDHRDHKAALEKLRKFMEEGNPFKEEFIKEFQLVIEGQNSSLKDLRDRKKKLDRKLRKVETWHKVRKIVHYAAYAAVC
;
A
#
# COMPACT_ATOMS: atom_id res chain seq x y z
N MET A 1 4.68 -12.04 -52.24
CA MET A 1 3.62 -12.07 -51.21
C MET A 1 4.20 -11.54 -49.89
N ALA A 2 3.44 -10.66 -49.24
CA ALA A 2 3.47 -10.26 -47.83
C ALA A 2 4.66 -9.42 -47.28
N ALA A 3 4.41 -8.10 -47.30
CA ALA A 3 4.60 -7.13 -46.23
C ALA A 3 6.02 -6.87 -45.68
N SER A 4 6.64 -5.84 -46.27
CA SER A 4 7.61 -4.94 -45.62
C SER A 4 7.08 -4.46 -44.27
N GLY A 5 7.65 -4.95 -43.18
CA GLY A 5 7.42 -4.44 -41.83
C GLY A 5 8.21 -3.15 -41.60
N ALA A 6 7.83 -2.08 -42.31
CA ALA A 6 8.40 -0.76 -42.14
C ALA A 6 8.10 -0.22 -40.73
N MET A 7 9.15 0.16 -40.02
CA MET A 7 9.05 0.98 -38.82
C MET A 7 8.51 2.37 -39.24
N PRO A 8 7.59 3.00 -38.47
CA PRO A 8 7.13 4.34 -38.79
C PRO A 8 8.33 5.29 -38.91
N PRO A 9 8.40 6.16 -39.94
CA PRO A 9 9.50 7.08 -40.11
C PRO A 9 9.69 7.96 -38.86
N LEU A 10 10.94 8.35 -38.60
CA LEU A 10 11.35 9.15 -37.44
C LEU A 10 10.48 10.41 -37.24
N LYS A 11 9.94 10.98 -38.32
CA LYS A 11 9.00 12.11 -38.29
C LYS A 11 7.69 11.76 -37.60
N ASP A 12 7.20 10.52 -37.71
CA ASP A 12 5.94 10.07 -37.12
C ASP A 12 6.14 9.74 -35.64
N LEU A 13 7.34 9.29 -35.25
CA LEU A 13 7.72 9.15 -33.85
C LEU A 13 7.89 10.52 -33.17
N VAL A 14 8.48 11.48 -33.87
CA VAL A 14 8.65 12.87 -33.40
C VAL A 14 7.32 13.61 -33.36
N SER A 15 6.47 13.47 -34.39
CA SER A 15 5.11 14.01 -34.39
C SER A 15 4.25 13.36 -33.32
N TRP A 16 4.34 12.05 -33.10
CA TRP A 16 3.63 11.37 -32.00
C TRP A 16 4.14 11.81 -30.62
N VAL A 17 5.45 11.94 -30.42
CA VAL A 17 6.03 12.49 -29.18
C VAL A 17 5.62 13.95 -28.98
N TRP A 18 5.59 14.75 -30.04
CA TRP A 18 5.18 16.16 -30.00
C TRP A 18 3.66 16.33 -29.78
N GLU A 19 2.85 15.43 -30.32
CA GLU A 19 1.38 15.41 -30.21
C GLU A 19 0.91 14.82 -28.87
N LYS A 20 1.66 13.85 -28.30
CA LYS A 20 1.38 13.26 -26.97
C LYS A 20 2.09 13.95 -25.81
N PHE A 21 3.19 14.67 -26.06
CA PHE A 21 3.98 15.39 -25.06
C PHE A 21 4.27 16.84 -25.47
N GLN A 22 3.22 17.61 -25.74
CA GLN A 22 3.34 19.08 -25.76
C GLN A 22 3.94 19.64 -24.46
N ASN A 23 3.92 18.87 -23.36
CA ASN A 23 4.57 19.21 -22.10
C ASN A 23 5.06 17.94 -21.33
N PRO A 24 6.31 17.48 -21.53
CA PRO A 24 6.88 16.34 -20.78
C PRO A 24 6.82 16.49 -19.26
N GLN A 25 6.78 17.74 -18.80
CA GLN A 25 6.64 18.09 -17.39
C GLN A 25 5.21 17.89 -16.86
N GLU A 26 4.18 18.01 -17.70
CA GLU A 26 2.79 17.72 -17.29
C GLU A 26 2.57 16.21 -17.10
N GLY A 27 3.12 15.35 -17.98
CA GLY A 27 3.01 13.90 -17.83
C GLY A 27 3.75 13.35 -16.59
N GLU A 28 4.96 13.86 -16.31
CA GLU A 28 5.66 13.55 -15.05
C GLU A 28 4.87 14.09 -13.84
N GLY A 29 4.25 15.27 -13.96
CA GLY A 29 3.38 15.85 -12.94
C GLY A 29 2.13 15.00 -12.63
N GLU A 30 1.46 14.46 -13.66
CA GLU A 30 0.31 13.56 -13.52
C GLU A 30 0.72 12.28 -12.76
N ILE A 31 1.81 11.63 -13.18
CA ILE A 31 2.33 10.42 -12.51
C ILE A 31 2.68 10.69 -11.04
N ILE A 32 3.40 11.79 -10.75
CA ILE A 32 3.74 12.17 -9.38
C ILE A 32 2.47 12.42 -8.55
N SER A 33 1.44 13.04 -9.14
CA SER A 33 0.17 13.28 -8.46
C SER A 33 -0.56 11.99 -8.09
N LEU A 34 -0.59 11.01 -9.00
CA LEU A 34 -1.22 9.70 -8.79
C LEU A 34 -0.45 8.87 -7.75
N LEU A 35 0.87 8.87 -7.81
CA LEU A 35 1.73 8.22 -6.83
C LEU A 35 1.56 8.84 -5.43
N ARG A 36 1.43 10.17 -5.36
CA ARG A 36 1.16 10.88 -4.09
C ARG A 36 -0.19 10.48 -3.51
N ASP A 37 -1.26 10.56 -4.30
CA ASP A 37 -2.60 10.14 -3.87
C ASP A 37 -2.61 8.69 -3.35
N ARG A 38 -1.99 7.77 -4.10
CA ARG A 38 -1.83 6.37 -3.67
C ARG A 38 -1.09 6.25 -2.35
N THR A 39 -0.01 7.00 -2.15
CA THR A 39 0.83 6.94 -0.94
C THR A 39 0.09 7.50 0.28
N GLU A 40 -0.61 8.63 0.11
CA GLU A 40 -1.42 9.24 1.17
C GLU A 40 -2.52 8.28 1.63
N PHE A 41 -3.21 7.62 0.69
CA PHE A 41 -4.18 6.58 1.02
C PHE A 41 -3.54 5.37 1.70
N ALA A 42 -2.39 4.89 1.24
CA ALA A 42 -1.68 3.79 1.88
C ALA A 42 -1.35 4.10 3.34
N ILE A 43 -0.83 5.31 3.62
CA ILE A 43 -0.51 5.75 4.98
C ILE A 43 -1.77 5.80 5.85
N GLN A 44 -2.86 6.37 5.32
CA GLN A 44 -4.13 6.45 6.05
C GLN A 44 -4.66 5.06 6.39
N GLN A 45 -4.71 4.13 5.43
CA GLN A 45 -5.21 2.77 5.68
C GLN A 45 -4.31 2.01 6.66
N LEU A 46 -2.99 2.15 6.53
CA LEU A 46 -2.04 1.55 7.47
C LEU A 46 -2.26 2.06 8.90
N ASN A 47 -2.42 3.37 9.10
CA ASN A 47 -2.68 3.92 10.44
C ASN A 47 -4.03 3.45 11.01
N ASN A 48 -5.08 3.41 10.19
CA ASN A 48 -6.40 2.93 10.61
C ASN A 48 -6.34 1.46 11.03
N ILE A 49 -5.75 0.59 10.19
CA ILE A 49 -5.59 -0.83 10.49
C ILE A 49 -4.74 -1.02 11.76
N LYS A 50 -3.67 -0.24 11.95
CA LYS A 50 -2.83 -0.29 13.16
C LYS A 50 -3.68 -0.03 14.41
N ALA A 51 -4.48 1.04 14.39
CA ALA A 51 -5.33 1.39 15.53
C ALA A 51 -6.35 0.29 15.84
N ARG A 52 -6.96 -0.32 14.81
CA ARG A 52 -7.93 -1.42 14.96
C ARG A 52 -7.29 -2.70 15.47
N VAL A 53 -6.07 -3.01 15.03
CA VAL A 53 -5.28 -4.15 15.55
C VAL A 53 -4.93 -3.93 17.02
N GLU A 54 -4.45 -2.75 17.40
CA GLU A 54 -4.15 -2.44 18.81
C GLU A 54 -5.40 -2.50 19.68
N GLU A 55 -6.53 -1.96 19.18
CA GLU A 55 -7.82 -2.07 19.86
C GLU A 55 -8.24 -3.54 20.06
N LEU A 56 -8.10 -4.38 19.03
CA LEU A 56 -8.42 -5.80 19.09
C LEU A 56 -7.52 -6.53 20.09
N LYS A 57 -6.22 -6.22 20.10
CA LYS A 57 -5.24 -6.79 21.03
C LYS A 57 -5.61 -6.44 22.47
N ILE A 58 -5.69 -5.16 22.79
CA ILE A 58 -5.87 -4.66 24.17
C ILE A 58 -7.29 -4.93 24.70
N LYS A 59 -8.33 -4.65 23.90
CA LYS A 59 -9.71 -4.73 24.42
C LYS A 59 -10.32 -6.11 24.32
N LYS A 60 -9.80 -6.99 23.46
CA LYS A 60 -10.43 -8.28 23.18
C LYS A 60 -9.49 -9.45 23.43
N ILE A 61 -8.25 -9.44 22.97
CA ILE A 61 -7.36 -10.61 23.10
C ILE A 61 -6.80 -10.71 24.51
N GLU A 62 -6.12 -9.68 25.00
CA GLU A 62 -5.43 -9.72 26.31
C GLU A 62 -6.36 -10.12 27.46
N PRO A 63 -7.56 -9.53 27.65
CA PRO A 63 -8.35 -9.88 28.82
C PRO A 63 -8.95 -11.30 28.72
N ARG A 64 -9.10 -11.87 27.51
CA ARG A 64 -9.49 -13.29 27.38
C ARG A 64 -8.35 -14.24 27.72
N VAL A 65 -7.12 -13.84 27.40
CA VAL A 65 -5.92 -14.58 27.81
C VAL A 65 -5.83 -14.57 29.33
N ASP A 66 -5.99 -13.41 29.96
CA ASP A 66 -5.98 -13.26 31.42
C ASP A 66 -7.10 -14.11 32.09
N SER A 67 -8.34 -14.03 31.58
CA SER A 67 -9.44 -14.85 32.11
C SER A 67 -9.23 -16.36 31.89
N ALA A 68 -8.57 -16.76 30.79
CA ALA A 68 -8.27 -18.17 30.52
C ALA A 68 -7.15 -18.68 31.43
N GLU A 69 -6.11 -17.89 31.64
CA GLU A 69 -5.02 -18.17 32.58
C GLU A 69 -5.57 -18.34 34.01
N PHE A 70 -6.37 -17.37 34.47
CA PHE A 70 -7.05 -17.44 35.77
C PHE A 70 -7.89 -18.71 35.93
N ALA A 71 -8.66 -19.09 34.90
CA ALA A 71 -9.48 -20.31 34.91
C ALA A 71 -8.64 -21.60 34.96
N ILE A 72 -7.43 -21.60 34.40
CA ILE A 72 -6.53 -22.76 34.34
C ILE A 72 -5.73 -22.93 35.64
N GLU A 73 -5.22 -21.85 36.20
CA GLU A 73 -4.24 -21.88 37.31
C GLU A 73 -4.86 -22.16 38.67
N GLU A 74 -6.01 -21.54 38.97
CA GLU A 74 -6.59 -21.57 40.31
C GLU A 74 -7.21 -22.91 40.69
N ARG A 75 -7.38 -23.85 39.74
CA ARG A 75 -7.90 -25.24 39.89
C ARG A 75 -9.23 -25.39 40.65
N GLU A 76 -9.84 -24.31 41.11
CA GLU A 76 -11.13 -24.26 41.77
C GLU A 76 -12.27 -24.12 40.75
N VAL A 77 -13.39 -24.78 41.02
CA VAL A 77 -14.59 -24.69 40.19
C VAL A 77 -15.16 -23.27 40.15
N ALA A 78 -14.98 -22.49 41.22
CA ALA A 78 -15.40 -21.09 41.27
C ALA A 78 -14.59 -20.21 40.29
N ALA A 79 -13.27 -20.38 40.25
CA ALA A 79 -12.39 -19.66 39.33
C ALA A 79 -12.70 -19.99 37.86
N LEU A 80 -12.87 -21.28 37.54
CA LEU A 80 -13.30 -21.71 36.21
C LEU A 80 -14.63 -21.07 35.80
N LYS A 81 -15.61 -21.03 36.71
CA LYS A 81 -16.92 -20.39 36.43
C LYS A 81 -16.77 -18.90 36.14
N MET A 82 -15.99 -18.18 36.95
CA MET A 82 -15.78 -16.74 36.76
C MET A 82 -15.07 -16.45 35.43
N GLY A 83 -13.94 -17.11 35.16
CA GLY A 83 -13.20 -16.93 33.91
C GLY A 83 -14.05 -17.28 32.68
N MET A 84 -14.83 -18.37 32.74
CA MET A 84 -15.72 -18.75 31.62
C MET A 84 -16.86 -17.76 31.37
N VAL A 85 -17.40 -17.12 32.40
CA VAL A 85 -18.42 -16.07 32.25
C VAL A 85 -17.84 -14.86 31.53
N GLU A 86 -16.64 -14.41 31.91
CA GLU A 86 -15.95 -13.29 31.27
C GLU A 86 -15.58 -13.61 29.82
N ILE A 87 -14.96 -14.76 29.57
CA ILE A 87 -14.60 -15.24 28.24
C ILE A 87 -15.82 -15.28 27.32
N LYS A 88 -16.94 -15.84 27.77
CA LYS A 88 -18.20 -15.86 27.00
C LYS A 88 -18.70 -14.46 26.68
N CYS A 89 -18.65 -13.55 27.64
CA CYS A 89 -19.09 -12.17 27.45
C CYS A 89 -18.29 -11.50 26.32
N MET A 90 -16.97 -11.68 26.33
CA MET A 90 -16.07 -11.08 25.35
C MET A 90 -16.17 -11.73 23.95
N ALA A 91 -16.25 -13.07 23.89
CA ALA A 91 -16.35 -13.85 22.66
C ALA A 91 -17.52 -13.41 21.76
N LYS A 92 -18.67 -13.04 22.37
CA LYS A 92 -19.86 -12.54 21.64
C LYS A 92 -19.58 -11.43 20.63
N THR A 93 -18.58 -10.59 20.88
CA THR A 93 -18.26 -9.43 20.03
C THR A 93 -16.96 -9.60 19.25
N PHE A 94 -16.18 -10.64 19.53
CA PHE A 94 -14.86 -10.82 18.96
C PHE A 94 -14.91 -11.19 17.48
N ALA A 95 -15.70 -12.21 17.12
CA ALA A 95 -15.84 -12.65 15.74
C ALA A 95 -16.20 -11.49 14.81
N LYS A 96 -17.20 -10.68 15.21
CA LYS A 96 -17.58 -9.47 14.48
C LYS A 96 -16.44 -8.47 14.34
N SER A 97 -15.65 -8.24 15.39
CA SER A 97 -14.53 -7.31 15.35
C SER A 97 -13.43 -7.77 14.39
N VAL A 98 -13.18 -9.08 14.33
CA VAL A 98 -12.25 -9.71 13.37
C VAL A 98 -12.79 -9.60 11.94
N ASP A 99 -14.07 -9.87 11.73
CA ASP A 99 -14.73 -9.79 10.42
C ASP A 99 -14.74 -8.36 9.87
N ASP A 100 -15.07 -7.38 10.73
CA ASP A 100 -15.06 -5.96 10.36
C ASP A 100 -13.65 -5.50 9.97
N LEU A 101 -12.62 -5.91 10.72
CA LEU A 101 -11.22 -5.59 10.41
C LEU A 101 -10.74 -6.29 9.13
N GLU A 102 -11.10 -7.55 8.89
CA GLU A 102 -10.76 -8.23 7.64
C GLU A 102 -11.39 -7.53 6.43
N LYS A 103 -12.64 -7.10 6.55
CA LYS A 103 -13.33 -6.35 5.49
C LYS A 103 -12.66 -5.00 5.21
N GLU A 104 -12.26 -4.27 6.25
CA GLU A 104 -11.48 -3.02 6.10
C GLU A 104 -10.15 -3.27 5.37
N VAL A 105 -9.47 -4.36 5.73
CA VAL A 105 -8.23 -4.79 5.09
C VAL A 105 -8.46 -5.15 3.62
N ASP A 106 -9.52 -5.90 3.30
CA ASP A 106 -9.86 -6.29 1.93
C ASP A 106 -10.15 -5.11 1.02
N GLU A 107 -10.97 -4.17 1.48
CA GLU A 107 -11.30 -2.98 0.71
C GLU A 107 -10.05 -2.11 0.50
N SER A 108 -9.19 -2.00 1.52
CA SER A 108 -7.91 -1.30 1.41
C SER A 108 -7.00 -1.91 0.33
N VAL A 109 -6.88 -3.23 0.26
CA VAL A 109 -6.09 -3.93 -0.77
C VAL A 109 -6.66 -3.68 -2.15
N LYS A 110 -7.98 -3.79 -2.30
CA LYS A 110 -8.68 -3.58 -3.56
C LYS A 110 -8.45 -2.16 -4.10
N GLU A 111 -8.61 -1.14 -3.26
CA GLU A 111 -8.37 0.26 -3.65
C GLU A 111 -6.89 0.53 -3.94
N LEU A 112 -5.96 -0.02 -3.16
CA LEU A 112 -4.51 0.08 -3.47
C LEU A 112 -4.16 -0.56 -4.82
N LYS A 113 -4.75 -1.72 -5.14
CA LYS A 113 -4.56 -2.37 -6.45
C LYS A 113 -5.11 -1.51 -7.57
N LYS A 114 -6.34 -1.00 -7.43
CA LYS A 114 -6.99 -0.12 -8.41
C LYS A 114 -6.14 1.12 -8.72
N ARG A 115 -5.69 1.85 -7.69
CA ARG A 115 -4.80 3.02 -7.88
C ARG A 115 -3.48 2.66 -8.56
N THR A 116 -2.92 1.50 -8.23
CA THR A 116 -1.70 0.99 -8.88
C THR A 116 -1.94 0.71 -10.36
N VAL A 117 -3.06 0.09 -10.72
CA VAL A 117 -3.45 -0.13 -12.12
C VAL A 117 -3.59 1.19 -12.86
N THR A 118 -4.28 2.18 -12.29
CA THR A 118 -4.41 3.52 -12.90
C THR A 118 -3.04 4.16 -13.17
N ILE A 119 -2.07 4.04 -12.25
CA ILE A 119 -0.70 4.53 -12.49
C ILE A 119 -0.04 3.81 -13.67
N LEU A 120 -0.21 2.48 -13.77
CA LEU A 120 0.38 1.67 -14.84
C LEU A 120 -0.27 1.91 -16.21
N GLU A 121 -1.57 2.21 -16.25
CA GLU A 121 -2.30 2.58 -17.48
C GLU A 121 -1.82 3.91 -18.03
N LYS A 122 -1.46 4.84 -17.15
CA LYS A 122 -0.89 6.15 -17.50
C LYS A 122 0.58 6.06 -17.93
N PHE A 123 1.21 4.90 -17.76
CA PHE A 123 2.58 4.63 -18.22
C PHE A 123 2.60 4.21 -19.71
N PRO A 124 3.49 4.78 -20.56
CA PRO A 124 3.55 4.44 -21.98
C PRO A 124 3.81 2.95 -22.26
N ASP A 125 3.08 2.37 -23.21
CA ASP A 125 3.24 0.96 -23.63
C ASP A 125 4.62 0.65 -24.23
N SER A 126 5.32 1.66 -24.74
CA SER A 126 6.68 1.57 -25.27
C SER A 126 7.76 1.36 -24.20
N LEU A 127 7.48 1.69 -22.93
CA LEU A 127 8.38 1.44 -21.79
C LEU A 127 8.10 0.11 -21.07
N LYS A 128 6.91 -0.49 -21.30
CA LYS A 128 6.52 -1.80 -20.76
C LYS A 128 7.27 -2.96 -21.43
N LYS A 129 7.91 -2.74 -22.59
CA LYS A 129 8.70 -3.74 -23.31
C LYS A 129 10.20 -3.52 -23.08
N LYS A 130 10.86 -4.40 -22.32
CA LYS A 130 12.34 -4.49 -22.32
C LYS A 130 12.81 -4.91 -23.72
N LYS A 131 13.29 -3.98 -24.54
CA LYS A 131 14.07 -4.30 -25.75
C LYS A 131 15.49 -3.79 -25.62
N LYS A 132 16.44 -4.68 -25.98
CA LYS A 132 17.88 -4.50 -25.91
C LYS A 132 18.31 -3.23 -26.68
N ARG A 133 19.27 -2.51 -26.07
CA ARG A 133 19.86 -1.24 -26.54
C ARG A 133 20.27 -1.31 -28.02
N PRO A 134 20.09 -0.24 -28.80
CA PRO A 134 20.95 0.06 -29.93
C PRO A 134 21.96 1.15 -29.58
N SER A 135 23.15 0.97 -30.13
CA SER A 135 24.30 1.84 -30.02
C SER A 135 24.17 3.12 -30.85
N PHE A 136 24.84 4.15 -30.35
CA PHE A 136 25.47 5.27 -31.05
C PHE A 136 24.62 6.47 -31.54
N PHE A 137 24.98 7.61 -30.94
CA PHE A 137 24.98 9.01 -31.40
C PHE A 137 23.66 9.70 -31.72
N ILE A 138 23.10 10.38 -30.69
CA ILE A 138 22.42 11.67 -30.83
C ILE A 138 22.79 12.57 -29.63
N GLY A 139 22.96 13.88 -29.91
CA GLY A 139 23.54 14.91 -29.05
C GLY A 139 22.82 15.26 -27.74
N ARG A 140 23.37 16.28 -27.06
CA ARG A 140 23.13 16.66 -25.65
C ARG A 140 21.66 16.78 -25.25
N ALA A 141 20.80 17.32 -26.10
CA ALA A 141 19.36 17.48 -25.85
C ALA A 141 18.62 16.13 -25.76
N PHE A 142 18.93 15.21 -26.68
CA PHE A 142 18.37 13.86 -26.70
C PHE A 142 18.87 13.02 -25.52
N LYS A 143 20.17 13.12 -25.18
CA LYS A 143 20.74 12.50 -23.98
C LYS A 143 20.01 12.94 -22.70
N THR A 144 19.62 14.22 -22.62
CA THR A 144 18.93 14.79 -21.46
C THR A 144 17.49 14.27 -21.33
N GLN A 145 16.77 14.12 -22.44
CA GLN A 145 15.41 13.55 -22.46
C GLN A 145 15.41 12.05 -22.15
N ILE A 146 16.35 11.27 -22.70
CA ILE A 146 16.50 9.85 -22.37
C ILE A 146 16.80 9.67 -20.88
N SER A 147 17.71 10.46 -20.34
CA SER A 147 18.04 10.41 -18.90
C SER A 147 16.83 10.75 -18.03
N SER A 148 16.06 11.79 -18.40
CA SER A 148 14.87 12.20 -17.64
C SER A 148 13.78 11.12 -17.64
N ASN A 149 13.61 10.38 -18.75
CA ASN A 149 12.68 9.26 -18.83
C ASN A 149 13.16 8.05 -18.00
N LEU A 150 14.47 7.78 -17.98
CA LEU A 150 15.05 6.76 -17.10
C LEU A 150 14.82 7.10 -15.61
N ASP A 151 15.07 8.35 -15.22
CA ASP A 151 14.88 8.84 -13.85
C ASP A 151 13.41 8.74 -13.37
N LEU A 152 12.44 8.80 -14.30
CA LEU A 152 11.01 8.62 -14.00
C LEU A 152 10.65 7.13 -13.87
N VAL A 153 11.19 6.28 -14.74
CA VAL A 153 11.01 4.82 -14.66
C VAL A 153 11.60 4.27 -13.37
N ASP A 154 12.82 4.67 -13.01
CA ASP A 154 13.49 4.23 -11.78
C ASP A 154 12.69 4.67 -10.54
N PHE A 155 12.19 5.91 -10.55
CA PHE A 155 11.34 6.44 -9.49
C PHE A 155 10.02 5.69 -9.30
N VAL A 156 9.32 5.41 -10.40
CA VAL A 156 8.08 4.63 -10.34
C VAL A 156 8.38 3.19 -9.92
N THR A 157 9.50 2.63 -10.38
CA THR A 157 9.93 1.29 -9.98
C THR A 157 10.21 1.20 -8.47
N ASP A 158 10.90 2.18 -7.89
CA ASP A 158 11.16 2.22 -6.45
C ASP A 158 9.89 2.42 -5.63
N HIS A 159 8.93 3.20 -6.15
CA HIS A 159 7.61 3.34 -5.54
C HIS A 159 6.79 2.04 -5.59
N LEU A 160 6.86 1.30 -6.71
CA LEU A 160 6.23 -0.02 -6.83
C LEU A 160 6.88 -1.05 -5.89
N LYS A 161 8.19 -0.97 -5.62
CA LYS A 161 8.81 -1.81 -4.58
C LYS A 161 8.25 -1.50 -3.19
N SER A 162 8.07 -0.22 -2.86
CA SER A 162 7.41 0.21 -1.61
C SER A 162 5.97 -0.31 -1.54
N SER A 163 5.26 -0.28 -2.66
CA SER A 163 3.90 -0.82 -2.82
C SER A 163 3.81 -2.32 -2.53
N ILE A 164 4.79 -3.10 -2.99
CA ILE A 164 4.88 -4.54 -2.71
C ILE A 164 5.06 -4.79 -1.22
N LYS A 165 5.88 -3.98 -0.52
CA LYS A 165 6.06 -4.11 0.93
C LYS A 165 4.73 -3.90 1.67
N THR A 166 3.96 -2.87 1.32
CA THR A 166 2.63 -2.63 1.90
C THR A 166 1.69 -3.79 1.66
N LEU A 167 1.62 -4.31 0.43
CA LEU A 167 0.74 -5.45 0.12
C LEU A 167 1.15 -6.72 0.88
N ARG A 168 2.45 -7.00 0.99
CA ARG A 168 2.98 -8.12 1.79
C ARG A 168 2.59 -7.98 3.26
N PHE A 169 2.72 -6.77 3.81
CA PHE A 169 2.33 -6.49 5.18
C PHE A 169 0.84 -6.71 5.40
N VAL A 170 0.01 -6.26 4.47
CA VAL A 170 -1.44 -6.52 4.52
C VAL A 170 -1.77 -8.02 4.43
N THR A 171 -1.01 -8.80 3.65
CA THR A 171 -1.15 -10.26 3.66
C THR A 171 -0.80 -10.86 5.03
N ALA A 172 0.21 -10.33 5.73
CA ALA A 172 0.54 -10.76 7.09
C ALA A 172 -0.60 -10.45 8.08
N ILE A 173 -1.25 -9.29 7.98
CA ILE A 173 -2.44 -8.95 8.78
C ILE A 173 -3.54 -10.00 8.59
N LYS A 174 -3.87 -10.35 7.34
CA LYS A 174 -4.88 -11.37 7.05
C LYS A 174 -4.56 -12.73 7.68
N TYR A 175 -3.29 -13.13 7.61
CA TYR A 175 -2.83 -14.34 8.26
C TYR A 175 -3.02 -14.28 9.78
N SER A 176 -2.65 -13.17 10.43
CA SER A 176 -2.89 -12.96 11.87
C SER A 176 -4.38 -13.00 12.23
N LEU A 177 -5.26 -12.38 11.42
CA LEU A 177 -6.71 -12.47 11.63
C LEU A 177 -7.23 -13.91 11.51
N GLN A 178 -6.67 -14.69 10.58
CA GLN A 178 -7.00 -16.11 10.46
C GLN A 178 -6.56 -16.90 11.70
N GLN A 179 -5.38 -16.63 12.26
CA GLN A 179 -4.94 -17.26 13.51
C GLN A 179 -5.86 -16.86 14.68
N ALA A 180 -6.23 -15.58 14.76
CA ALA A 180 -7.17 -15.08 15.75
C ALA A 180 -8.52 -15.82 15.68
N ARG A 181 -9.02 -16.15 14.49
CA ARG A 181 -10.23 -16.97 14.32
C ARG A 181 -10.07 -18.40 14.80
N LYS A 182 -8.92 -19.04 14.54
CA LYS A 182 -8.64 -20.40 15.03
C LYS A 182 -8.60 -20.44 16.55
N ALA A 183 -7.92 -19.47 17.17
CA ALA A 183 -7.90 -19.31 18.62
C ALA A 183 -9.32 -19.08 19.18
N GLU A 184 -10.15 -18.27 18.51
CA GLU A 184 -11.55 -18.07 18.92
C GLU A 184 -12.39 -19.35 18.83
N LEU A 185 -12.14 -20.21 17.84
CA LEU A 185 -12.86 -21.48 17.73
C LEU A 185 -12.62 -22.36 18.97
N LEU A 186 -11.38 -22.40 19.47
CA LEU A 186 -11.03 -23.13 20.70
C LEU A 186 -11.76 -22.54 21.91
N VAL A 187 -11.86 -21.22 22.00
CA VAL A 187 -12.64 -20.54 23.04
C VAL A 187 -14.11 -20.94 22.95
N LEU A 188 -14.73 -20.87 21.77
CA LEU A 188 -16.14 -21.26 21.59
C LEU A 188 -16.36 -22.73 21.94
N GLU A 189 -15.47 -23.63 21.55
CA GLU A 189 -15.53 -25.04 21.97
C GLU A 189 -15.45 -25.19 23.50
N ALA A 190 -14.54 -24.46 24.16
CA ALA A 190 -14.46 -24.44 25.62
C ALA A 190 -15.78 -24.00 26.27
N THR A 191 -16.42 -22.97 25.69
CA THR A 191 -17.71 -22.47 26.19
C THR A 191 -18.82 -23.50 26.09
N VAL A 192 -18.86 -24.27 25.00
CA VAL A 192 -19.83 -25.36 24.79
C VAL A 192 -19.59 -26.49 25.78
N HIS A 193 -18.34 -26.95 25.96
CA HIS A 193 -18.03 -28.00 26.94
C HIS A 193 -18.41 -27.57 28.36
N PHE A 194 -18.13 -26.32 28.72
CA PHE A 194 -18.49 -25.77 30.02
C PHE A 194 -20.01 -25.74 30.26
N ASP A 195 -20.82 -25.40 29.25
CA ASP A 195 -22.29 -25.43 29.36
C ASP A 195 -22.84 -26.85 29.60
N HIS A 196 -22.18 -27.86 29.04
CA HIS A 196 -22.50 -29.26 29.27
C HIS A 196 -21.91 -29.81 30.58
N ARG A 197 -21.33 -28.94 31.43
CA ARG A 197 -20.65 -29.30 32.69
C ARG A 197 -19.44 -30.22 32.50
N ASP A 198 -18.89 -30.30 31.30
CA ASP A 198 -17.63 -30.98 31.01
C ASP A 198 -16.46 -30.03 31.24
N HIS A 199 -16.16 -29.78 32.51
CA HIS A 199 -15.10 -28.86 32.92
C HIS A 199 -13.70 -29.32 32.47
N LYS A 200 -13.49 -30.64 32.35
CA LYS A 200 -12.21 -31.20 31.93
C LYS A 200 -11.94 -30.87 30.46
N ALA A 201 -12.92 -31.11 29.59
CA ALA A 201 -12.78 -30.76 28.17
C ALA A 201 -12.70 -29.24 27.97
N ALA A 202 -13.47 -28.46 28.74
CA ALA A 202 -13.38 -26.99 28.69
C ALA A 202 -11.96 -26.48 29.01
N LEU A 203 -11.35 -26.97 30.09
CA LEU A 203 -9.97 -26.64 30.46
C LEU A 203 -8.95 -27.09 29.41
N GLU A 204 -9.15 -28.25 28.79
CA GLU A 204 -8.28 -28.72 27.71
C GLU A 204 -8.31 -27.75 26.51
N LYS A 205 -9.49 -27.26 26.14
CA LYS A 205 -9.65 -26.28 25.05
C LYS A 205 -9.02 -24.92 25.40
N LEU A 206 -9.17 -24.45 26.64
CA LEU A 206 -8.52 -23.21 27.09
C LEU A 206 -6.99 -23.33 27.07
N ARG A 207 -6.41 -24.48 27.45
CA ARG A 207 -4.96 -24.69 27.33
C ARG A 207 -4.47 -24.64 25.89
N LYS A 208 -5.19 -25.29 24.97
CA LYS A 208 -4.91 -25.20 23.53
C LYS A 208 -5.01 -23.76 23.02
N PHE A 209 -5.98 -23.00 23.50
CA PHE A 209 -6.09 -21.57 23.18
C PHE A 209 -4.86 -20.79 23.65
N MET A 210 -4.33 -21.05 24.85
CA MET A 210 -3.10 -20.43 25.34
C MET A 210 -1.87 -20.83 24.53
N GLU A 211 -1.82 -22.08 24.02
CA GLU A 211 -0.73 -22.58 23.16
C GLU A 211 -0.70 -21.91 21.77
N GLU A 212 -1.85 -21.52 21.20
CA GLU A 212 -1.91 -20.75 19.94
C GLU A 212 -1.23 -19.37 20.07
N GLY A 213 -1.21 -18.81 21.29
CA GLY A 213 -0.53 -17.57 21.63
C GLY A 213 -1.15 -16.32 20.97
N ASN A 214 -0.45 -15.18 21.08
CA ASN A 214 -0.93 -13.93 20.53
C ASN A 214 -0.73 -13.87 18.99
N PRO A 215 -1.80 -13.72 18.18
CA PRO A 215 -1.70 -13.63 16.73
C PRO A 215 -1.03 -12.34 16.22
N PHE A 216 -0.88 -11.32 17.07
CA PHE A 216 -0.24 -10.03 16.78
C PHE A 216 1.00 -9.84 17.66
N LYS A 217 2.11 -10.48 17.27
CA LYS A 217 3.38 -10.46 18.01
C LYS A 217 4.03 -9.08 18.05
N GLU A 218 4.93 -8.84 19.00
CA GLU A 218 5.71 -7.59 19.09
C GLU A 218 6.52 -7.30 17.81
N GLU A 219 7.06 -8.35 17.17
CA GLU A 219 7.78 -8.22 15.90
C GLU A 219 6.87 -7.68 14.78
N PHE A 220 5.59 -8.06 14.81
CA PHE A 220 4.59 -7.57 13.85
C PHE A 220 4.34 -6.06 14.00
N ILE A 221 4.32 -5.54 15.23
CA ILE A 221 4.17 -4.10 15.51
C ILE A 221 5.38 -3.33 14.95
N LYS A 222 6.59 -3.87 15.13
CA LYS A 222 7.83 -3.29 14.58
C LYS A 222 7.82 -3.29 13.05
N GLU A 223 7.42 -4.39 12.42
CA GLU A 223 7.26 -4.45 10.96
C GLU A 223 6.23 -3.44 10.45
N PHE A 224 5.10 -3.28 11.16
CA PHE A 224 4.09 -2.28 10.85
C PHE A 224 4.70 -0.88 10.79
N GLN A 225 5.44 -0.52 11.84
CA GLN A 225 6.07 0.79 11.98
C GLN A 225 7.06 1.07 10.85
N LEU A 226 7.91 0.09 10.50
CA LEU A 226 8.85 0.20 9.39
C LEU A 226 8.16 0.44 8.04
N VAL A 227 7.01 -0.21 7.80
CA VAL A 227 6.23 -0.01 6.58
C VAL A 227 5.63 1.40 6.53
N ILE A 228 5.08 1.89 7.64
CA ILE A 228 4.54 3.26 7.74
C ILE A 228 5.66 4.30 7.50
N GLU A 229 6.82 4.13 8.15
CA GLU A 229 7.97 5.01 7.98
C GLU A 229 8.47 5.03 6.53
N GLY A 230 8.51 3.86 5.90
CA GLY A 230 8.83 3.73 4.47
C GLY A 230 7.84 4.49 3.58
N GLN A 231 6.54 4.42 3.85
CA GLN A 231 5.54 5.19 3.10
C GLN A 231 5.69 6.70 3.33
N ASN A 232 5.95 7.13 4.57
CA ASN A 232 6.16 8.55 4.90
C ASN A 232 7.40 9.12 4.19
N SER A 233 8.49 8.36 4.14
CA SER A 233 9.68 8.74 3.38
C SER A 233 9.36 8.88 1.88
N SER A 234 8.67 7.90 1.31
CA SER A 234 8.27 7.94 -0.10
C SER A 234 7.34 9.13 -0.42
N LEU A 235 6.43 9.48 0.49
CA LEU A 235 5.57 10.65 0.35
C LEU A 235 6.37 11.95 0.37
N LYS A 236 7.40 12.04 1.21
CA LYS A 236 8.31 13.19 1.25
C LYS A 236 9.04 13.34 -0.09
N ASP A 237 9.57 12.25 -0.63
CA ASP A 237 10.26 12.25 -1.93
C ASP A 237 9.34 12.70 -3.08
N LEU A 238 8.10 12.23 -3.08
CA LEU A 238 7.06 12.65 -4.02
C LEU A 238 6.77 14.15 -3.93
N ARG A 239 6.66 14.69 -2.71
CA ARG A 239 6.43 16.12 -2.47
C ARG A 239 7.60 16.97 -2.96
N ASP A 240 8.82 16.53 -2.71
CA ASP A 240 10.01 17.28 -3.12
C ASP A 240 10.23 17.23 -4.64
N ARG A 241 9.96 16.09 -5.28
CA ARG A 241 10.00 15.97 -6.74
C ARG A 241 8.92 16.80 -7.41
N LYS A 242 7.71 16.86 -6.84
CA LYS A 242 6.65 17.78 -7.30
C LYS A 242 7.11 19.23 -7.26
N LYS A 243 7.65 19.70 -6.14
CA LYS A 243 8.18 21.08 -6.02
C LYS A 243 9.25 21.38 -7.07
N LYS A 244 10.15 20.42 -7.34
CA LYS A 244 11.20 20.56 -8.37
C LYS A 244 10.60 20.67 -9.76
N LEU A 245 9.59 19.86 -10.07
CA LEU A 245 8.87 19.90 -11.34
C LEU A 245 8.10 21.21 -11.52
N ASP A 246 7.36 21.67 -10.51
CA ASP A 246 6.63 22.95 -10.54
C ASP A 246 7.59 24.14 -10.76
N ARG A 247 8.80 24.09 -10.18
CA ARG A 247 9.86 25.09 -10.45
C ARG A 247 10.36 25.04 -11.89
N LYS A 248 10.49 23.86 -12.49
CA LYS A 248 10.88 23.72 -13.91
C LYS A 248 9.77 24.26 -14.82
N LEU A 249 8.52 23.93 -14.53
CA LEU A 249 7.37 24.34 -15.34
C LEU A 249 7.24 25.86 -15.37
N ARG A 250 7.33 26.52 -14.21
CA ARG A 250 7.35 27.99 -14.13
C ARG A 250 8.45 28.62 -14.99
N LYS A 251 9.66 28.06 -14.98
CA LYS A 251 10.76 28.57 -15.82
C LYS A 251 10.44 28.46 -17.31
N VAL A 252 9.86 27.33 -17.74
CA VAL A 252 9.45 27.11 -19.12
C VAL A 252 8.34 28.09 -19.52
N GLU A 253 7.32 28.26 -18.68
CA GLU A 253 6.24 29.22 -18.90
C GLU A 253 6.76 30.66 -19.03
N THR A 254 7.67 31.08 -18.15
CA THR A 254 8.32 32.39 -18.24
C THR A 254 9.07 32.53 -19.56
N TRP A 255 9.85 31.53 -19.97
CA TRP A 255 10.57 31.55 -21.24
C TRP A 255 9.62 31.62 -22.45
N HIS A 256 8.48 30.96 -22.36
CA HIS A 256 7.47 30.99 -23.42
C HIS A 256 6.84 32.38 -23.57
N LYS A 257 6.56 33.07 -22.46
CA LYS A 257 6.10 34.46 -22.46
C LYS A 257 7.13 35.40 -23.09
N VAL A 258 8.41 35.28 -22.70
CA VAL A 258 9.51 36.08 -23.27
C VAL A 258 9.63 35.85 -24.78
N ARG A 259 9.62 34.59 -25.22
CA ARG A 259 9.68 34.26 -26.66
C ARG A 259 8.52 34.87 -27.45
N LYS A 260 7.29 34.84 -26.92
CA LYS A 260 6.13 35.48 -27.57
C LYS A 260 6.36 36.98 -27.76
N ILE A 261 6.80 37.68 -26.71
CA ILE A 261 7.11 39.12 -26.77
C ILE A 261 8.17 39.41 -27.83
N VAL A 262 9.27 38.66 -27.85
CA VAL A 262 10.34 38.83 -28.86
C VAL A 262 9.81 38.59 -30.27
N HIS A 263 8.98 37.56 -30.47
CA HIS A 263 8.40 37.25 -31.79
C HIS A 263 7.46 38.37 -32.26
N TYR A 264 6.61 38.91 -31.37
CA TYR A 264 5.76 40.06 -31.68
C TYR A 264 6.58 41.31 -32.01
N ALA A 265 7.62 41.61 -31.23
CA ALA A 265 8.49 42.76 -31.47
C ALA A 265 9.24 42.63 -32.81
N ALA A 266 9.75 41.44 -33.13
CA ALA A 266 10.42 41.18 -34.41
C ALA A 266 9.45 41.28 -35.60
N TYR A 267 8.23 40.77 -35.47
CA TYR A 267 7.19 40.91 -36.51
C TYR A 267 6.84 42.39 -36.74
N ALA A 268 6.62 43.15 -35.66
CA ALA A 268 6.31 44.57 -35.73
C ALA A 268 7.44 45.42 -36.33
N ALA A 269 8.71 44.98 -36.25
CA ALA A 269 9.85 45.68 -36.83
C ALA A 269 10.04 45.42 -38.35
N VAL A 270 9.34 44.43 -38.92
CA VAL A 270 9.40 44.06 -40.35
C VAL A 270 8.21 44.60 -41.14
N CYS A 271 7.13 45.00 -40.46
CA CYS A 271 6.00 45.74 -41.03
C CYS A 271 6.25 47.25 -41.00
#